data_AF-A0A7C3WEL9-F1
#
_entry.id   AF-A0A7C3WEL9-F1
#
_cell.length_a   1.000
_cell.length_b   1.000
_cell.length_c   1.000
_cell.angle_alpha   90.00
_cell.angle_beta   90.00
_cell.angle_gamma   90.00
#
_symmetry.space_group_name_H-M   'P 1'
#
loop_
_entity.id
_entity.type
_entity.pdbx_description
1 polymer ?
#
loop_
_entity_poly.entity_id
_entity_poly.type
_entity_poly.pdbx_seq_one_letter_code
_entity_poly.pdbx_strand_id
1 'polypeptide(L)'
;MAKEVNPEEEFQFYQQQLQTVLIQKESLKLQTAEIDGALEELSKTEQKNAFKIVGNIMVSKSVEELKKELQEMKEEIDLRINSLEKTEERIMNKLKDLQASIKGG
;
A
#
# COMPACT_ATOMS: atom_id res chain seq x y z
N MET A 1 35.27 -16.44 -13.15
CA MET A 1 35.44 -15.13 -12.49
C MET A 1 34.08 -14.70 -12.00
N ALA A 2 33.84 -14.75 -10.68
CA ALA A 2 32.62 -14.18 -10.12
C ALA A 2 32.69 -12.67 -10.38
N LYS A 3 31.63 -12.07 -10.94
CA LYS A 3 31.55 -10.61 -11.04
C LYS A 3 31.60 -10.08 -9.61
N GLU A 4 32.64 -9.30 -9.30
CA GLU A 4 32.61 -8.46 -8.09
C GLU A 4 31.38 -7.58 -8.20
N VAL A 5 30.49 -7.70 -7.21
CA VAL A 5 29.26 -6.93 -7.20
C VAL A 5 29.64 -5.48 -6.85
N ASN A 6 29.31 -4.58 -7.76
CA ASN A 6 29.61 -3.15 -7.66
C ASN A 6 28.67 -2.50 -6.63
N PRO A 7 29.16 -2.00 -5.47
CA PRO A 7 28.32 -1.42 -4.40
C PRO A 7 27.43 -0.27 -4.89
N GLU A 8 27.89 0.51 -5.87
CA GLU A 8 27.17 1.60 -6.50
C GLU A 8 25.97 1.08 -7.31
N GLU A 9 26.13 -0.04 -8.03
CA GLU A 9 25.04 -0.68 -8.76
C GLU A 9 23.98 -1.25 -7.82
N GLU A 10 24.39 -1.89 -6.71
CA GLU A 10 23.45 -2.32 -5.67
C GLU A 10 22.70 -1.12 -5.06
N PHE A 11 23.41 -0.03 -4.78
CA PHE A 11 22.81 1.17 -4.19
C PHE A 11 21.73 1.76 -5.11
N GLN A 12 22.02 1.93 -6.40
CA GLN A 12 21.06 2.40 -7.39
C GLN A 12 19.86 1.47 -7.50
N PHE A 13 20.08 0.16 -7.47
CA PHE A 13 19.02 -0.84 -7.50
C PHE A 13 18.07 -0.73 -6.30
N TYR A 14 18.61 -0.61 -5.07
CA TYR A 14 17.79 -0.45 -3.87
C TYR A 14 17.07 0.90 -3.81
N GLN A 15 17.64 1.98 -4.40
CA GLN A 15 16.93 3.25 -4.53
C GLN A 15 15.69 3.14 -5.41
N GLN A 16 15.78 2.44 -6.55
CA GLN A 16 14.63 2.20 -7.43
C GLN A 16 13.55 1.34 -6.76
N GLN A 17 13.96 0.33 -5.98
CA GLN A 17 13.02 -0.46 -5.19
C GLN A 17 12.31 0.39 -4.13
N LEU A 18 13.05 1.24 -3.41
CA LEU A 18 12.47 2.14 -2.41
C LEU A 18 11.40 3.05 -3.05
N GLN A 19 11.72 3.66 -4.19
CA GLN A 19 10.75 4.49 -4.92
C GLN A 19 9.48 3.71 -5.27
N THR A 20 9.62 2.46 -5.73
CA THR A 20 8.47 1.60 -6.05
C THR A 20 7.62 1.31 -4.81
N VAL A 21 8.24 0.99 -3.68
CA VAL A 21 7.54 0.74 -2.40
C VAL A 21 6.77 1.99 -1.95
N LEU A 22 7.38 3.17 -2.04
CA LEU A 22 6.75 4.43 -1.64
C LEU A 22 5.51 4.74 -2.50
N ILE A 23 5.60 4.56 -3.82
CA ILE A 23 4.45 4.75 -4.73
C ILE A 23 3.32 3.78 -4.38
N GLN A 24 3.65 2.50 -4.14
CA GLN A 24 2.64 1.51 -3.76
C GLN A 24 1.96 1.85 -2.43
N LYS A 25 2.72 2.30 -1.43
CA LYS A 25 2.17 2.73 -0.13
C LYS A 25 1.22 3.92 -0.30
N GLU A 26 1.60 4.93 -1.08
CA GLU A 26 0.77 6.11 -1.29
C GLU A 26 -0.54 5.74 -2.00
N SER A 27 -0.48 4.88 -3.02
CA SER A 27 -1.68 4.38 -3.69
C SER A 27 -2.63 3.65 -2.74
N LEU A 28 -2.12 2.87 -1.78
CA LEU A 28 -2.95 2.16 -0.80
C LEU A 28 -3.55 3.13 0.22
N LYS A 29 -2.81 4.15 0.66
CA LYS A 29 -3.33 5.19 1.57
C LYS A 29 -4.49 5.97 0.95
N LEU A 30 -4.41 6.28 -0.34
CA LEU A 30 -5.52 6.92 -1.07
C LEU A 30 -6.76 6.02 -1.09
N GLN A 31 -6.60 4.72 -1.36
CA GLN A 31 -7.70 3.76 -1.31
C GLN A 31 -8.32 3.65 0.10
N THR A 32 -7.50 3.64 1.15
CA THR A 32 -8.00 3.66 2.53
C THR A 32 -8.84 4.92 2.81
N ALA A 33 -8.40 6.10 2.35
CA ALA A 33 -9.14 7.34 2.53
C ALA A 33 -10.49 7.34 1.78
N GLU A 34 -10.54 6.76 0.58
CA GLU A 34 -11.79 6.58 -0.18
C GLU A 34 -12.77 5.64 0.55
N ILE A 35 -12.26 4.53 1.10
CA ILE A 35 -13.04 3.58 1.89
C ILE A 35 -13.58 4.24 3.16
N ASP A 36 -12.77 5.04 3.84
CA ASP A 36 -13.18 5.76 5.06
C ASP A 36 -14.30 6.75 4.77
N GLY A 37 -14.22 7.49 3.66
CA GLY A 37 -15.30 8.37 3.21
C GLY A 37 -16.59 7.60 2.87
N ALA A 38 -16.48 6.44 2.24
CA ALA A 38 -17.63 5.59 1.92
C ALA A 38 -18.30 5.04 3.19
N LEU A 39 -17.50 4.56 4.16
CA LEU A 39 -17.98 4.09 5.46
C LEU A 39 -18.66 5.21 6.24
N GLU A 40 -18.09 6.42 6.23
CA GLU A 40 -18.67 7.59 6.86
C GLU A 40 -20.05 7.91 6.27
N GLU A 41 -20.20 7.92 4.94
CA GLU A 41 -21.48 8.21 4.30
C GLU A 41 -22.53 7.12 4.58
N LEU A 42 -22.13 5.84 4.53
CA LEU A 42 -22.99 4.72 4.90
C LEU A 42 -23.41 4.73 6.37
N SER A 43 -22.65 5.39 7.24
CA SER A 43 -23.03 5.56 8.65
C SER A 43 -24.10 6.63 8.87
N LYS A 44 -24.22 7.59 7.94
CA LYS A 44 -25.15 8.73 8.03
C LYS A 44 -26.49 8.47 7.36
N THR A 45 -26.57 7.51 6.43
CA THR A 45 -27.78 7.23 5.67
C THR A 45 -28.85 6.49 6.49
N GLU A 46 -30.11 6.87 6.31
CA GLU A 46 -31.27 6.14 6.85
C GLU A 46 -31.78 5.05 5.91
N GLN A 47 -31.20 4.95 4.70
CA GLN A 47 -31.59 3.94 3.71
C GLN A 47 -31.13 2.55 4.16
N LYS A 48 -31.96 1.53 3.92
CA LYS A 48 -31.59 0.13 4.23
C LYS A 48 -30.63 -0.46 3.21
N ASN A 49 -30.66 0.04 1.98
CA ASN A 49 -29.89 -0.46 0.86
C ASN A 49 -29.10 0.67 0.19
N ALA A 50 -27.95 0.33 -0.37
CA ALA A 50 -27.17 1.18 -1.25
C ALA A 50 -26.62 0.36 -2.42
N PHE A 51 -26.13 1.05 -3.45
CA PHE A 51 -25.64 0.42 -4.66
C PHE A 51 -24.11 0.38 -4.70
N LYS A 52 -23.55 -0.79 -5.01
CA LYS A 52 -22.14 -0.96 -5.35
C LYS A 52 -21.98 -1.04 -6.86
N ILE A 53 -21.04 -0.31 -7.43
CA ILE A 53 -20.66 -0.45 -8.84
C ILE A 53 -19.68 -1.62 -8.97
N VAL A 54 -19.95 -2.54 -9.88
CA VAL A 54 -19.08 -3.67 -10.22
C VAL A 54 -18.96 -3.73 -11.74
N GLY A 55 -17.80 -3.33 -12.28
CA GLY A 55 -17.63 -3.22 -13.73
C GLY A 55 -18.60 -2.22 -14.34
N ASN A 56 -19.48 -2.69 -15.23
CA ASN A 56 -20.50 -1.89 -15.90
C ASN A 56 -21.91 -2.05 -15.28
N ILE A 57 -22.04 -2.72 -14.14
CA ILE A 57 -23.33 -2.94 -13.47
C ILE A 57 -23.36 -2.31 -12.07
N MET A 58 -24.57 -2.05 -11.58
CA MET A 58 -24.84 -1.64 -10.20
C MET A 58 -25.58 -2.77 -9.48
N VAL A 59 -25.13 -3.09 -8.27
CA VAL A 59 -25.72 -4.15 -7.43
C VAL A 59 -26.24 -3.53 -6.15
N SER A 60 -27.55 -3.68 -5.90
CA SER A 60 -28.16 -3.29 -4.63
C SER A 60 -27.74 -4.25 -3.52
N LYS A 61 -27.23 -3.72 -2.42
CA LYS A 61 -26.86 -4.47 -1.21
C LYS A 61 -27.38 -3.76 0.02
N SER A 62 -27.50 -4.48 1.13
CA SER A 62 -27.81 -3.83 2.40
C SER A 62 -26.66 -2.92 2.84
N VAL A 63 -26.97 -1.83 3.53
CA VAL A 63 -25.95 -0.92 4.06
C VAL A 63 -24.99 -1.65 5.02
N GLU A 64 -25.49 -2.57 5.82
CA GLU A 64 -24.67 -3.35 6.75
C GLU A 64 -23.72 -4.31 6.03
N GLU A 65 -24.17 -4.96 4.95
CA GLU A 65 -23.30 -5.79 4.11
C GLU A 65 -22.19 -4.95 3.47
N LEU A 66 -22.51 -3.76 2.95
CA LEU A 66 -21.52 -2.87 2.35
C LEU A 66 -20.50 -2.36 3.36
N LYS A 67 -20.93 -1.99 4.57
CA LYS A 67 -20.01 -1.60 5.65
C LYS A 67 -19.04 -2.73 5.98
N LYS A 68 -19.55 -3.95 6.10
CA LYS A 68 -18.74 -5.13 6.38
C LYS A 68 -17.71 -5.37 5.27
N GLU A 69 -18.13 -5.35 4.00
CA GLU A 69 -17.22 -5.52 2.85
C GLU A 69 -16.11 -4.45 2.81
N LEU A 70 -16.48 -3.19 3.04
CA LEU A 70 -15.52 -2.08 3.06
C LEU A 70 -14.54 -2.19 4.21
N GLN A 71 -15.00 -2.64 5.38
CA GLN A 71 -14.15 -2.86 6.55
C GLN A 71 -13.16 -4.02 6.32
N GLU A 72 -13.63 -5.14 5.76
CA GLU A 72 -12.76 -6.28 5.40
C GLU A 72 -11.71 -5.87 4.37
N MET A 73 -12.09 -5.06 3.37
CA MET A 73 -11.16 -4.52 2.37
C MET A 73 -10.12 -3.59 3.00
N LYS A 74 -10.54 -2.75 3.95
CA LYS A 74 -9.63 -1.87 4.70
C LYS A 74 -8.60 -2.69 5.49
N GLU A 75 -9.04 -3.73 6.19
CA GLU A 75 -8.15 -4.64 6.93
C GLU A 75 -7.13 -5.32 6.02
N GLU A 76 -7.52 -5.76 4.83
CA GLU A 76 -6.60 -6.33 3.84
C GLU A 76 -5.54 -5.30 3.37
N ILE A 77 -5.98 -4.07 3.10
CA ILE A 77 -5.10 -2.97 2.70
C ILE A 77 -4.10 -2.63 3.82
N ASP A 78 -4.57 -2.57 5.08
CA ASP A 78 -3.72 -2.28 6.24
C ASP A 78 -2.65 -3.35 6.43
N LEU A 79 -2.98 -4.63 6.26
CA LEU A 79 -2.00 -5.72 6.28
C LEU A 79 -0.93 -5.54 5.19
N ARG A 80 -1.33 -5.09 4.01
CA ARG A 80 -0.40 -4.84 2.90
C ARG A 80 0.50 -3.63 3.16
N ILE A 81 -0.04 -2.54 3.72
CA ILE A 81 0.73 -1.37 4.13
C ILE A 81 1.80 -1.77 5.16
N ASN A 82 1.41 -2.53 6.18
CA ASN A 82 2.34 -3.03 7.21
C ASN A 82 3.48 -3.88 6.62
N SER A 83 3.19 -4.69 5.60
CA SER A 83 4.22 -5.47 4.89
C SER A 83 5.18 -4.59 4.08
N LEU A 84 4.65 -3.56 3.42
CA LEU A 84 5.44 -2.58 2.68
C LEU A 84 6.32 -1.74 3.60
N GLU A 85 5.85 -1.38 4.79
CA GLU A 85 6.65 -0.68 5.82
C GLU A 85 7.87 -1.49 6.26
N LYS A 86 7.69 -2.78 6.53
CA LYS A 86 8.81 -3.68 6.85
C LYS A 86 9.77 -3.83 5.66
N THR A 87 9.28 -3.70 4.44
CA THR A 87 10.12 -3.77 3.23
C THR A 87 10.90 -2.47 3.03
N GLU A 88 10.24 -1.33 3.23
CA GLU A 88 10.86 0.00 3.25
C GLU A 88 12.00 0.07 4.27
N GLU A 89 11.76 -0.35 5.51
CA GLU A 89 12.77 -0.35 6.57
C GLU A 89 14.01 -1.18 6.20
N ARG A 90 13.80 -2.40 5.66
CA ARG A 90 14.90 -3.27 5.20
C ARG A 90 15.71 -2.63 4.07
N ILE A 91 15.04 -2.03 3.09
CA ILE A 91 15.70 -1.35 1.97
C ILE A 91 16.49 -0.13 2.48
N MET A 92 15.90 0.66 3.38
CA MET A 92 16.58 1.83 3.97
C MET A 92 17.83 1.43 4.75
N ASN A 93 17.79 0.34 5.53
CA ASN A 93 18.96 -0.15 6.25
C ASN A 93 20.06 -0.61 5.28
N LYS A 94 19.71 -1.37 4.24
CA LYS A 94 20.68 -1.81 3.21
C LYS A 94 21.29 -0.62 2.45
N LEU A 95 20.51 0.42 2.15
CA LEU A 95 21.02 1.65 1.54
C LEU A 95 22.01 2.38 2.45
N LYS A 96 21.78 2.42 3.77
CA LYS A 96 22.73 3.00 4.74
C LYS A 96 24.05 2.22 4.76
N ASP A 97 23.99 0.89 4.78
CA ASP A 97 25.18 0.02 4.79
C ASP A 97 26.01 0.18 3.51
N LEU A 98 25.34 0.21 2.36
CA LEU A 98 25.98 0.46 1.06
C LEU A 98 26.59 1.85 0.99
N GLN A 99 25.90 2.88 1.49
CA GLN A 99 26.44 4.24 1.54
C GLN A 99 27.70 4.34 2.40
N ALA A 100 27.75 3.63 3.54
CA ALA A 100 28.95 3.56 4.37
C ALA A 100 30.10 2.87 3.65
N SER A 101 29.81 1.78 2.93
CA SER A 101 30.81 1.01 2.17
C SER A 101 31.42 1.84 1.03
N ILE A 102 30.60 2.58 0.27
CA ILE A 102 31.04 3.46 -0.82
C ILE A 102 31.90 4.62 -0.30
N LYS A 103 31.58 5.18 0.87
CA LYS A 103 32.34 6.30 1.46
C LYS A 103 33.61 5.89 2.19
N GLY A 104 33.70 4.64 2.63
CA GLY A 104 34.84 4.07 3.36
C GLY A 104 35.86 3.36 2.47
N GLY A 105 35.52 3.17 1.18
CA GLY A 105 36.43 2.70 0.13
C GLY A 105 37.17 3.82 -0.57
#